data_AF-A0A7S0FK10-F1
#
_entry.id   AF-A0A7S0FK10-F1
#
_cell.length_a   1.000
_cell.length_b   1.000
_cell.length_c   1.000
_cell.angle_alpha   90.00
_cell.angle_beta   90.00
_cell.angle_gamma   90.00
#
_symmetry.space_group_name_H-M   'P 1'
#
loop_
_entity.id
_entity.type
_entity.pdbx_description
1 polymer ?
#
loop_
_entity_poly.entity_id
_entity_poly.type
_entity_poly.pdbx_seq_one_letter_code
_entity_poly.pdbx_strand_id
1 'polypeptide(L)'
;MAVSSCVLLFAAVFGTAMASAERITPVEKVINLLDDLQKKVEKEASDEAVTYEAFACFCRDTTKAKSASIMDGQAKIDELSANIEAAAASKAEKESELADREKQHEELSSELREVTAMCLKEMTEFEAAFADLAKAVNSLDKALQAMRESKPAALLSLRESVRESLALADALGLFRTAKEQAFLQQGVDPSNPEYKYHSDEIISTLEKLHQDFSTKKSNTQAESDAAKTKCQGLKKSLTDKMEENDAAMGTLRTDIDSLRGRIASDRQLLVDAESVLKDDQLYMKDLTERCEARAVEWDQRAKARADEIKALAEALAILRDGRQGEKSVQELDEAVNNRTVLLQLGARGTHRAAAGAQPWDAERAARRAVREAEAQHAAQSGGARSRGLRGGRQASAVLAPSTAGAAGSFVEQRAAM
;
A
#
# COMPACT_ATOMS: atom_id res chain seq x y z
N MET A 1 -58.90 -14.27 31.72
CA MET A 1 -59.28 -14.15 33.14
C MET A 1 -59.52 -12.67 33.38
N ALA A 2 -60.75 -12.18 33.19
CA ALA A 2 -61.94 -12.34 34.02
C ALA A 2 -62.18 -10.98 34.72
N VAL A 3 -63.20 -10.24 34.27
CA VAL A 3 -64.43 -9.91 35.03
C VAL A 3 -64.16 -8.68 35.94
N SER A 4 -64.93 -7.59 36.00
CA SER A 4 -66.38 -7.41 35.98
C SER A 4 -66.72 -5.90 36.01
N SER A 5 -67.88 -5.50 35.45
CA SER A 5 -69.01 -4.77 36.08
C SER A 5 -68.74 -3.57 37.00
N CYS A 6 -69.51 -2.48 37.11
CA CYS A 6 -70.90 -2.11 36.80
C CYS A 6 -71.02 -0.61 37.21
N VAL A 7 -71.58 0.31 36.41
CA VAL A 7 -72.97 0.82 36.46
C VAL A 7 -73.16 2.18 37.19
N LEU A 8 -73.94 3.05 36.54
CA LEU A 8 -74.69 4.27 36.95
C LEU A 8 -74.13 5.69 36.68
N LEU A 9 -74.74 6.30 35.65
CA LEU A 9 -75.45 7.59 35.69
C LEU A 9 -75.45 8.35 37.04
N PHE A 10 -75.00 9.60 37.04
CA PHE A 10 -75.70 10.68 37.75
C PHE A 10 -75.34 12.09 37.23
N ALA A 11 -76.42 12.81 36.88
CA ALA A 11 -76.64 14.26 36.92
C ALA A 11 -75.64 15.26 36.29
N ALA A 12 -76.16 15.93 35.26
CA ALA A 12 -75.76 17.28 34.88
C ALA A 12 -75.93 18.25 36.05
N VAL A 13 -74.84 18.91 36.44
CA VAL A 13 -74.87 20.20 37.13
C VAL A 13 -74.12 21.18 36.23
N PHE A 14 -74.88 22.06 35.61
CA PHE A 14 -74.40 23.27 34.94
C PHE A 14 -73.83 24.19 36.02
N GLY A 15 -72.56 23.97 36.39
CA GLY A 15 -71.78 24.95 37.11
C GLY A 15 -71.39 26.05 36.13
N THR A 16 -72.08 27.20 36.20
CA THR A 16 -71.57 28.45 35.64
C THR A 16 -70.22 28.75 36.29
N ALA A 17 -69.15 28.24 35.71
CA ALA A 17 -67.83 28.80 35.94
C ALA A 17 -67.90 30.24 35.43
N MET A 18 -67.90 31.20 36.36
CA MET A 18 -67.42 32.53 36.04
C MET A 18 -66.05 32.32 35.40
N ALA A 19 -65.98 32.51 34.09
CA ALA A 19 -64.72 32.78 33.42
C ALA A 19 -64.25 34.13 33.97
N SER A 20 -63.51 34.09 35.08
CA SER A 20 -62.58 35.14 35.42
C SER A 20 -61.66 35.22 34.22
N ALA A 21 -61.87 36.22 33.37
CA ALA A 21 -60.89 36.60 32.37
C ALA A 21 -59.64 36.98 33.16
N GLU A 22 -58.71 36.04 33.25
CA GLU A 22 -57.41 36.19 33.88
C GLU A 22 -56.75 37.40 33.21
N ARG A 23 -56.75 38.53 33.91
CA ARG A 23 -56.18 39.77 33.38
C ARG A 23 -54.69 39.66 33.58
N ILE A 24 -54.03 38.88 32.72
CA ILE A 24 -52.58 38.73 32.72
C ILE A 24 -51.97 40.12 32.74
N THR A 25 -51.22 40.42 33.80
CA THR A 25 -50.66 41.76 33.96
C THR A 25 -49.43 41.94 33.07
N PRO A 26 -49.01 43.18 32.78
CA PRO A 26 -47.78 43.41 32.03
C PRO A 26 -46.54 42.78 32.69
N VAL A 27 -46.46 42.77 34.03
CA VAL A 27 -45.35 42.13 34.77
C VAL A 27 -45.41 40.61 34.67
N GLU A 28 -46.59 40.02 34.76
CA GLU A 28 -46.78 38.57 34.57
C GLU A 28 -46.34 38.12 33.17
N LYS A 29 -46.57 38.92 32.13
CA LYS A 29 -46.04 38.65 30.78
C LYS A 29 -44.52 38.67 30.72
N VAL A 30 -43.87 39.57 31.47
CA VAL A 30 -42.39 39.64 31.54
C VAL A 30 -41.84 38.43 32.30
N ILE A 31 -42.49 38.01 33.39
CA ILE A 31 -42.13 36.80 34.13
C ILE A 31 -42.24 35.57 33.21
N ASN A 32 -43.35 35.43 32.48
CA ASN A 32 -43.54 34.32 31.54
C ASN A 32 -42.50 34.34 30.40
N LEU A 33 -42.17 35.52 29.86
CA LEU A 33 -41.12 35.65 28.86
C LEU A 33 -39.74 35.22 29.40
N LEU A 34 -39.36 35.63 30.62
CA LEU A 34 -38.08 35.25 31.22
C LEU A 34 -38.02 33.76 31.58
N ASP A 35 -39.14 33.17 32.01
CA ASP A 35 -39.29 31.74 32.26
C ASP A 35 -39.14 30.93 30.97
N ASP A 36 -39.78 31.38 29.87
CA ASP A 36 -39.65 30.78 28.54
C ASP A 36 -38.22 30.92 28.00
N LEU A 37 -37.56 32.07 28.21
CA LEU A 37 -36.16 32.27 27.84
C LEU A 37 -35.23 31.33 28.63
N GLN A 38 -35.43 31.19 29.95
CA GLN A 38 -34.65 30.26 30.77
C GLN A 38 -34.79 28.83 30.27
N LYS A 39 -36.03 28.35 30.07
CA LYS A 39 -36.31 27.02 29.52
C LYS A 39 -35.70 26.81 28.14
N LYS A 40 -35.71 27.85 27.30
CA LYS A 40 -35.10 27.81 25.98
C LYS A 40 -33.58 27.66 26.06
N VAL A 41 -32.91 28.44 26.92
CA VAL A 41 -31.46 28.35 27.13
C VAL A 41 -31.06 27.00 27.71
N GLU A 42 -31.84 26.46 28.67
CA GLU A 42 -31.63 25.11 29.22
C GLU A 42 -31.75 24.02 28.15
N LYS A 43 -32.77 24.14 27.27
CA LYS A 43 -32.94 23.22 26.15
C LYS A 43 -31.79 23.31 25.15
N GLU A 44 -31.40 24.52 24.75
CA GLU A 44 -30.26 24.74 23.85
C GLU A 44 -28.94 24.23 24.46
N ALA A 45 -28.79 24.32 25.78
CA ALA A 45 -27.64 23.74 26.50
C ALA A 45 -27.63 22.20 26.43
N SER A 46 -28.78 21.56 26.67
CA SER A 46 -28.90 20.10 26.53
C SER A 46 -28.66 19.65 25.09
N ASP A 47 -29.25 20.33 24.11
CA ASP A 47 -29.11 19.98 22.69
C ASP A 47 -27.66 20.12 22.22
N GLU A 48 -26.96 21.20 22.60
CA GLU A 48 -25.54 21.32 22.27
C GLU A 48 -24.69 20.27 23.01
N ALA A 49 -24.98 19.96 24.28
CA ALA A 49 -24.24 18.94 25.04
C ALA A 49 -24.24 17.57 24.33
N VAL A 50 -25.39 17.15 23.80
CA VAL A 50 -25.51 15.91 23.03
C VAL A 50 -24.64 15.97 21.76
N THR A 51 -24.64 17.09 21.05
CA THR A 51 -23.81 17.24 19.83
C THR A 51 -22.32 17.27 20.14
N TYR A 52 -21.92 17.89 21.26
CA TYR A 52 -20.54 17.94 21.70
C TYR A 52 -20.06 16.57 22.19
N GLU A 53 -20.88 15.83 22.93
CA GLU A 53 -20.55 14.47 23.35
C GLU A 53 -20.30 13.55 22.14
N ALA A 54 -21.15 13.64 21.11
CA ALA A 54 -20.95 12.91 19.86
C ALA A 54 -19.62 13.30 19.17
N PHE A 55 -19.30 14.59 19.14
CA PHE A 55 -18.03 15.09 18.59
C PHE A 55 -16.82 14.62 19.42
N ALA A 56 -16.91 14.65 20.75
CA ALA A 56 -15.85 14.18 21.65
C ALA A 56 -15.62 12.67 21.49
N CYS A 57 -16.69 11.88 21.32
CA CYS A 57 -16.58 10.47 21.00
C CYS A 57 -15.89 10.23 19.66
N PHE A 58 -16.25 10.99 18.62
CA PHE A 58 -15.55 10.95 17.33
C PHE A 58 -14.06 11.26 17.50
N CYS A 59 -13.70 12.36 18.17
CA CYS A 59 -12.32 12.73 18.46
C CYS A 59 -11.55 11.58 19.14
N ARG A 60 -12.13 10.98 20.19
CA ARG A 60 -11.52 9.86 20.92
C ARG A 60 -11.34 8.63 20.03
N ASP A 61 -12.40 8.20 19.36
CA ASP A 61 -12.43 6.94 18.63
C ASP A 61 -11.55 7.02 17.38
N THR A 62 -11.59 8.14 16.66
CA THR A 62 -10.71 8.38 15.51
C THR A 62 -9.25 8.55 15.93
N THR A 63 -8.98 9.25 17.04
CA THR A 63 -7.61 9.33 17.61
C THR A 63 -7.06 7.95 17.92
N LYS A 64 -7.87 7.10 18.58
CA LYS A 64 -7.46 5.74 18.92
C LYS A 64 -7.20 4.89 17.67
N ALA A 65 -8.10 4.95 16.68
CA ALA A 65 -7.97 4.20 15.44
C ALA A 65 -6.73 4.63 14.63
N LYS A 66 -6.50 5.94 14.49
CA LYS A 66 -5.35 6.48 13.76
C LYS A 66 -4.03 6.26 14.49
N SER A 67 -4.01 6.37 15.82
CA SER A 67 -2.82 6.02 16.60
C SER A 67 -2.44 4.55 16.42
N ALA A 68 -3.42 3.64 16.39
CA ALA A 68 -3.16 2.23 16.11
C ALA A 68 -2.62 2.04 14.68
N SER A 69 -3.25 2.67 13.68
CA SER A 69 -2.80 2.64 12.28
C SER A 69 -1.36 3.15 12.11
N ILE A 70 -0.98 4.22 12.81
CA ILE A 70 0.39 4.76 12.83
C ILE A 70 1.38 3.74 13.42
N MET A 71 1.04 3.11 14.54
CA MET A 71 1.89 2.10 15.17
C MET A 71 2.07 0.87 14.27
N ASP A 72 0.97 0.37 13.70
CA ASP A 72 0.99 -0.77 12.79
C ASP A 72 1.77 -0.43 11.50
N GLY A 73 1.59 0.77 10.96
CA GLY A 73 2.32 1.28 9.80
C GLY A 73 3.83 1.36 10.07
N GLN A 74 4.24 1.89 11.23
CA GLN A 74 5.65 1.93 11.61
C GLN A 74 6.24 0.52 11.77
N ALA A 75 5.53 -0.38 12.45
CA ALA A 75 5.96 -1.77 12.59
C ALA A 75 6.10 -2.45 11.22
N LYS A 76 5.20 -2.14 10.27
CA LYS A 76 5.25 -2.67 8.92
C LYS A 76 6.44 -2.15 8.12
N ILE A 77 6.76 -0.87 8.24
CA ILE A 77 7.95 -0.25 7.63
C ILE A 77 9.23 -0.90 8.14
N ASP A 78 9.32 -1.10 9.46
CA ASP A 78 10.48 -1.74 10.09
C ASP A 78 10.64 -3.19 9.62
N GLU A 79 9.53 -3.95 9.58
CA GLU A 79 9.49 -5.33 9.08
C GLU A 79 9.92 -5.41 7.61
N LEU A 80 9.35 -4.58 6.73
CA LEU A 80 9.65 -4.57 5.31
C LEU A 80 11.12 -4.18 5.05
N SER A 81 11.64 -3.20 5.79
CA SER A 81 13.04 -2.78 5.69
C SER A 81 14.00 -3.91 6.06
N ALA A 82 13.73 -4.60 7.18
CA ALA A 82 14.52 -5.75 7.60
C ALA A 82 14.45 -6.91 6.59
N ASN A 83 13.27 -7.18 6.02
CA ASN A 83 13.09 -8.21 4.99
C ASN A 83 13.86 -7.89 3.71
N ILE A 84 13.87 -6.62 3.28
CA ILE A 84 14.65 -6.15 2.13
C ILE A 84 16.15 -6.37 2.36
N GLU A 85 16.66 -6.00 3.53
CA GLU A 85 18.07 -6.17 3.89
C GLU A 85 18.47 -7.65 3.92
N ALA A 86 17.66 -8.49 4.59
CA ALA A 86 17.91 -9.93 4.65
C ALA A 86 17.86 -10.59 3.27
N ALA A 87 16.88 -10.23 2.44
CA ALA A 87 16.78 -10.74 1.07
C ALA A 87 17.94 -10.27 0.19
N ALA A 88 18.39 -9.02 0.36
CA ALA A 88 19.55 -8.48 -0.37
C ALA A 88 20.85 -9.18 0.02
N ALA A 89 21.05 -9.46 1.31
CA ALA A 89 22.20 -10.21 1.80
C ALA A 89 22.21 -11.64 1.25
N SER A 90 21.09 -12.36 1.33
CA SER A 90 20.97 -13.72 0.80
C SER A 90 21.16 -13.75 -0.72
N LYS A 91 20.66 -12.74 -1.43
CA LYS A 91 20.87 -12.60 -2.87
C LYS A 91 22.35 -12.43 -3.20
N ALA A 92 23.07 -11.59 -2.47
CA ALA A 92 24.51 -11.37 -2.68
C ALA A 92 25.34 -12.63 -2.40
N GLU A 93 24.99 -13.39 -1.35
CA GLU A 93 25.60 -14.69 -1.05
C GLU A 93 25.42 -15.67 -2.21
N LYS A 94 24.19 -15.80 -2.73
CA LYS A 94 23.89 -16.67 -3.88
C LYS A 94 24.56 -16.21 -5.18
N GLU A 95 24.67 -14.90 -5.41
CA GLU A 95 25.43 -14.35 -6.54
C GLU A 95 26.93 -14.69 -6.43
N SER A 96 27.50 -14.69 -5.22
CA SER A 96 28.87 -15.14 -4.98
C SER A 96 29.03 -16.65 -5.21
N GLU A 97 28.11 -17.47 -4.69
CA GLU A 97 28.14 -18.91 -4.91
C GLU A 97 28.03 -19.26 -6.40
N LEU A 98 27.15 -18.57 -7.14
CA LEU A 98 27.03 -18.74 -8.58
C LEU A 98 28.34 -18.42 -9.31
N ALA A 99 29.02 -17.33 -8.94
CA ALA A 99 30.30 -16.97 -9.55
C ALA A 99 31.40 -18.01 -9.29
N ASP A 100 31.43 -18.62 -8.10
CA ASP A 100 32.39 -19.68 -7.80
C ASP A 100 32.07 -20.99 -8.54
N ARG A 101 30.78 -21.31 -8.70
CA ARG A 101 30.31 -22.45 -9.50
C ARG A 101 30.62 -22.29 -10.99
N GLU A 102 30.55 -21.06 -11.51
CA GLU A 102 30.94 -20.74 -12.89
C GLU A 102 32.44 -20.95 -13.11
N LYS A 103 33.29 -20.61 -12.14
CA LYS A 103 34.74 -20.93 -12.19
C LYS A 103 34.98 -22.44 -12.17
N GLN A 104 34.31 -23.17 -11.28
CA GLN A 104 34.39 -24.64 -11.23
C GLN A 104 33.97 -25.28 -12.55
N HIS A 105 32.98 -24.72 -13.23
CA HIS A 105 32.56 -25.21 -14.55
C HIS A 105 33.65 -25.05 -15.61
N GLU A 106 34.32 -23.89 -15.66
CA GLU A 106 35.43 -23.68 -16.60
C GLU A 106 36.62 -24.59 -16.27
N GLU A 107 36.94 -24.80 -15.00
CA GLU A 107 37.99 -25.74 -14.57
C GLU A 107 37.67 -27.17 -15.03
N LEU A 108 36.45 -27.66 -14.80
CA LEU A 108 35.99 -28.97 -15.27
C LEU A 108 35.99 -29.07 -16.79
N SER A 109 35.59 -28.00 -17.50
CA SER A 109 35.62 -27.93 -18.96
C SER A 109 37.05 -28.03 -19.49
N SER A 110 38.00 -27.35 -18.86
CA SER A 110 39.42 -27.42 -19.19
C SER A 110 39.97 -28.83 -18.94
N GLU A 111 39.69 -29.42 -17.78
CA GLU A 111 40.11 -30.79 -17.45
C GLU A 111 39.54 -31.80 -18.46
N LEU A 112 38.29 -31.65 -18.88
CA LEU A 112 37.68 -32.51 -19.90
C LEU A 112 38.38 -32.38 -21.26
N ARG A 113 38.80 -31.17 -21.66
CA ARG A 113 39.57 -30.94 -22.89
C ARG A 113 40.94 -31.61 -22.81
N GLU A 114 41.65 -31.44 -21.70
CA GLU A 114 42.97 -32.04 -21.47
C GLU A 114 42.91 -33.58 -21.47
N VAL A 115 41.98 -34.16 -20.71
CA VAL A 115 41.74 -35.61 -20.70
C VAL A 115 41.35 -36.09 -22.09
N THR A 116 40.57 -35.32 -22.85
CA THR A 116 40.21 -35.67 -24.22
C THR A 116 41.41 -35.70 -25.15
N ALA A 117 42.29 -34.70 -25.08
CA ALA A 117 43.51 -34.64 -25.87
C ALA A 117 44.48 -35.77 -25.51
N MET A 118 44.69 -36.03 -24.22
CA MET A 118 45.54 -37.12 -23.73
C MET A 118 45.03 -38.48 -24.22
N CYS A 119 43.73 -38.75 -24.06
CA CYS A 119 43.12 -39.98 -24.52
C CYS A 119 43.24 -40.19 -26.04
N LEU A 120 43.10 -39.12 -26.84
CA LEU A 120 43.31 -39.21 -28.29
C LEU A 120 44.76 -39.56 -28.63
N LYS A 121 45.72 -38.92 -27.94
CA LYS A 121 47.15 -39.19 -28.13
C LYS A 121 47.52 -40.62 -27.74
N GLU A 122 47.05 -41.10 -26.59
CA GLU A 122 47.30 -42.49 -26.17
C GLU A 122 46.70 -43.49 -27.17
N MET A 123 45.47 -43.23 -27.65
CA MET A 123 44.85 -44.10 -28.65
C MET A 123 45.63 -44.14 -29.97
N THR A 124 46.14 -43.01 -30.46
CA THR A 124 46.95 -43.00 -31.70
C THR A 124 48.29 -43.71 -31.52
N GLU A 125 48.94 -43.58 -30.36
CA GLU A 125 50.16 -44.32 -30.02
C GLU A 125 49.91 -45.84 -29.96
N PHE A 126 48.79 -46.27 -29.37
CA PHE A 126 48.39 -47.68 -29.35
C PHE A 126 48.09 -48.23 -30.74
N GLU A 127 47.38 -47.47 -31.59
CA GLU A 127 47.06 -47.86 -32.96
C GLU A 127 48.34 -48.03 -33.81
N ALA A 128 49.30 -47.12 -33.68
CA ALA A 128 50.59 -47.22 -34.34
C ALA A 128 51.37 -48.47 -33.87
N ALA A 129 51.49 -48.66 -32.56
CA ALA A 129 52.18 -49.83 -31.99
C ALA A 129 51.51 -51.15 -32.42
N PHE A 130 50.18 -51.21 -32.44
CA PHE A 130 49.44 -52.38 -32.89
C PHE A 130 49.67 -52.65 -34.39
N ALA A 131 49.71 -51.61 -35.22
CA ALA A 131 49.98 -51.73 -36.66
C ALA A 131 51.40 -52.26 -36.93
N ASP A 132 52.41 -51.75 -36.22
CA ASP A 132 53.79 -52.20 -36.33
C ASP A 132 53.94 -53.67 -35.90
N LEU A 133 53.33 -54.04 -34.77
CA LEU A 133 53.30 -55.44 -34.30
C LEU A 133 52.55 -56.35 -35.28
N ALA A 134 51.43 -55.90 -35.85
CA ALA A 134 50.68 -56.66 -36.86
C ALA A 134 51.49 -56.86 -38.15
N LYS A 135 52.20 -55.83 -38.61
CA LYS A 135 53.12 -55.92 -39.76
C LYS A 135 54.26 -56.90 -39.47
N ALA A 136 54.81 -56.87 -38.24
CA ALA A 136 55.89 -57.76 -37.83
C ALA A 136 55.45 -59.23 -37.81
N VAL A 137 54.30 -59.53 -37.18
CA VAL A 137 53.69 -60.88 -37.15
C VAL A 137 53.45 -61.39 -38.57
N ASN A 138 52.81 -60.59 -39.43
CA ASN A 138 52.51 -60.98 -40.82
C ASN A 138 53.77 -61.22 -41.66
N SER A 139 54.82 -60.43 -41.44
CA SER A 139 56.09 -60.58 -42.17
C SER A 139 56.84 -61.84 -41.74
N LEU A 140 56.83 -62.14 -40.44
CA LEU A 140 57.41 -63.38 -39.90
C LEU A 140 56.63 -64.62 -40.32
N ASP A 141 55.30 -64.57 -40.35
CA ASP A 141 54.47 -65.67 -40.86
C ASP A 141 54.83 -66.05 -42.30
N LYS A 142 54.93 -65.04 -43.18
CA LYS A 142 55.30 -65.24 -44.58
C LYS A 142 56.74 -65.75 -44.73
N ALA A 143 57.67 -65.26 -43.91
CA ALA A 143 59.05 -65.73 -43.92
C ALA A 143 59.16 -67.19 -43.46
N LEU A 144 58.47 -67.56 -42.37
CA LEU A 144 58.37 -68.94 -41.87
C LEU A 144 57.78 -69.86 -42.93
N GLN A 145 56.71 -69.43 -43.63
CA GLN A 145 56.12 -70.18 -44.73
C GLN A 145 57.11 -70.38 -45.89
N ALA A 146 57.79 -69.32 -46.33
CA ALA A 146 58.75 -69.39 -47.44
C ALA A 146 59.95 -70.30 -47.13
N MET A 147 60.43 -70.31 -45.88
CA MET A 147 61.51 -71.21 -45.43
C MET A 147 61.05 -72.67 -45.40
N ARG A 148 59.87 -72.95 -44.82
CA ARG A 148 59.32 -74.32 -44.74
C ARG A 148 59.04 -74.91 -46.13
N GLU A 149 58.60 -74.09 -47.07
CA GLU A 149 58.34 -74.51 -48.46
C GLU A 149 59.61 -74.53 -49.34
N SER A 150 60.80 -74.20 -48.79
CA SER A 150 62.07 -74.14 -49.52
C SER A 150 62.00 -73.27 -50.80
N LYS A 151 61.33 -72.12 -50.74
CA LYS A 151 61.15 -71.19 -51.87
C LYS A 151 62.13 -70.00 -51.79
N PRO A 152 63.37 -70.10 -52.30
CA PRO A 152 64.39 -69.06 -52.17
C PRO A 152 64.01 -67.72 -52.80
N ALA A 153 63.22 -67.73 -53.88
CA ALA A 153 62.74 -66.51 -54.54
C ALA A 153 61.76 -65.70 -53.66
N ALA A 154 60.98 -66.37 -52.81
CA ALA A 154 60.07 -65.70 -51.88
C ALA A 154 60.84 -65.07 -50.69
N LEU A 155 61.90 -65.72 -50.20
CA LEU A 155 62.73 -65.15 -49.13
C LEU A 155 63.44 -63.85 -49.55
N LEU A 156 63.89 -63.78 -50.81
CA LEU A 156 64.52 -62.58 -51.35
C LEU A 156 63.55 -61.37 -51.38
N SER A 157 62.26 -61.59 -51.67
CA SER A 157 61.26 -60.51 -51.68
C SER A 157 60.79 -60.09 -50.29
N LEU A 158 60.92 -60.98 -49.30
CA LEU A 158 60.57 -60.75 -47.89
C LEU A 158 61.70 -60.12 -47.06
N ARG A 159 62.91 -60.02 -47.61
CA ARG A 159 64.13 -59.62 -46.90
C ARG A 159 64.00 -58.28 -46.15
N GLU A 160 63.49 -57.24 -46.81
CA GLU A 160 63.33 -55.92 -46.17
C GLU A 160 62.27 -55.95 -45.06
N SER A 161 61.13 -56.59 -45.30
CA SER A 161 60.09 -56.72 -44.27
C SER A 161 60.52 -57.52 -43.05
N VAL A 162 61.35 -58.57 -43.24
CA VAL A 162 61.93 -59.34 -42.13
C VAL A 162 62.97 -58.51 -41.39
N ARG A 163 63.78 -57.72 -42.11
CA ARG A 163 64.77 -56.82 -41.49
C ARG A 163 64.11 -55.74 -40.63
N GLU A 164 63.01 -55.15 -41.10
CA GLU A 164 62.20 -54.22 -40.31
C GLU A 164 61.63 -54.87 -39.05
N SER A 165 61.04 -56.07 -39.16
CA SER A 165 60.55 -56.82 -37.99
C SER A 165 61.65 -57.13 -36.99
N LEU A 166 62.86 -57.46 -37.46
CA LEU A 166 63.99 -57.74 -36.60
C LEU A 166 64.55 -56.47 -35.93
N ALA A 167 64.57 -55.33 -36.63
CA ALA A 167 64.94 -54.05 -36.02
C ALA A 167 63.93 -53.64 -34.93
N LEU A 168 62.62 -53.86 -35.17
CA LEU A 168 61.58 -53.66 -34.17
C LEU A 168 61.77 -54.60 -32.97
N ALA A 169 62.15 -55.86 -33.21
CA ALA A 169 62.43 -56.82 -32.15
C ALA A 169 63.60 -56.36 -31.25
N ASP A 170 64.64 -55.78 -31.83
CA ASP A 170 65.77 -55.21 -31.07
C ASP A 170 65.33 -54.00 -30.24
N ALA A 171 64.56 -53.09 -30.84
CA ALA A 171 64.01 -51.91 -30.16
C ALA A 171 63.08 -52.28 -28.99
N LEU A 172 62.34 -53.39 -29.12
CA LEU A 172 61.47 -53.93 -28.07
C LEU A 172 62.20 -54.86 -27.08
N GLY A 173 63.50 -55.11 -27.27
CA GLY A 173 64.30 -55.98 -26.41
C GLY A 173 63.87 -57.46 -26.43
N LEU A 174 63.32 -57.94 -27.55
CA LEU A 174 62.84 -59.31 -27.71
C LEU A 174 63.97 -60.33 -27.96
N PHE A 175 65.17 -59.88 -28.34
CA PHE A 175 66.33 -60.77 -28.46
C PHE A 175 66.89 -61.09 -27.07
N ARG A 176 66.98 -62.38 -26.75
CA ARG A 176 67.38 -62.87 -25.41
C ARG A 176 68.82 -63.36 -25.39
N THR A 177 69.43 -63.62 -26.55
CA THR A 177 70.78 -64.18 -26.65
C THR A 177 71.67 -63.40 -27.62
N ALA A 178 72.97 -63.35 -27.32
CA ALA A 178 73.97 -62.75 -28.20
C ALA A 178 74.05 -63.44 -29.59
N LYS A 179 73.58 -64.69 -29.69
CA LYS A 179 73.49 -65.44 -30.96
C LYS A 179 72.38 -64.90 -31.88
N GLU A 180 71.23 -64.53 -31.31
CA GLU A 180 70.12 -63.93 -32.07
C GLU A 180 70.48 -62.51 -32.57
N GLN A 181 71.26 -61.76 -31.80
CA GLN A 181 71.81 -60.47 -32.24
C GLN A 181 72.94 -60.62 -33.28
N ALA A 182 73.78 -61.67 -33.16
CA ALA A 182 74.80 -61.96 -34.17
C ALA A 182 74.19 -62.37 -35.51
N PHE A 183 73.03 -63.06 -35.50
CA PHE A 183 72.26 -63.40 -36.70
C PHE A 183 71.85 -62.16 -37.52
N LEU A 184 71.61 -61.00 -36.88
CA LEU A 184 71.33 -59.74 -37.58
C LEU A 184 72.53 -59.16 -38.34
N GLN A 185 73.73 -59.40 -37.82
CA GLN A 185 74.97 -58.84 -38.35
C GLN A 185 75.58 -59.75 -39.42
N GLN A 186 75.33 -61.05 -39.32
CA GLN A 186 75.87 -62.06 -40.22
C GLN A 186 74.86 -62.31 -41.34
N GLY A 187 74.88 -61.45 -42.36
CA GLY A 187 74.00 -61.57 -43.52
C GLY A 187 74.03 -62.99 -44.10
N VAL A 188 72.88 -63.66 -44.07
CA VAL A 188 72.74 -65.04 -44.54
C VAL A 188 72.60 -65.03 -46.06
N ASP A 189 73.53 -65.65 -46.78
CA ASP A 189 73.43 -65.88 -48.23
C ASP A 189 72.55 -67.13 -48.47
N PRO A 190 71.34 -66.98 -49.05
CA PRO A 190 70.44 -68.09 -49.35
C PRO A 190 71.00 -69.08 -50.36
N SER A 191 72.10 -68.74 -51.05
CA SER A 191 72.73 -69.52 -52.11
C SER A 191 73.82 -70.46 -51.59
N ASN A 192 74.20 -70.36 -50.31
CA ASN A 192 75.25 -71.19 -49.71
C ASN A 192 74.71 -72.60 -49.37
N PRO A 193 75.32 -73.71 -49.85
CA PRO A 193 74.94 -75.08 -49.49
C PRO A 193 74.92 -75.37 -47.98
N GLU A 194 75.72 -74.64 -47.20
CA GLU A 194 75.83 -74.72 -45.73
C GLU A 194 74.58 -74.16 -45.02
N TYR A 195 73.80 -73.32 -45.71
CA TYR A 195 72.52 -72.77 -45.25
C TYR A 195 71.49 -73.87 -44.92
N LYS A 196 71.53 -75.01 -45.63
CA LYS A 196 70.63 -76.14 -45.45
C LYS A 196 70.81 -76.84 -44.10
N TYR A 197 71.97 -76.72 -43.45
CA TYR A 197 72.23 -77.28 -42.12
C TYR A 197 71.94 -76.30 -40.96
N HIS A 198 71.77 -75.00 -41.25
CA HIS A 198 71.48 -73.97 -40.24
C HIS A 198 70.02 -73.45 -40.30
N SER A 199 69.22 -73.89 -41.27
CA SER A 199 67.84 -73.43 -41.45
C SER A 199 66.91 -73.79 -40.29
N ASP A 200 67.11 -74.93 -39.62
CA ASP A 200 66.23 -75.38 -38.54
C ASP A 200 66.37 -74.53 -37.26
N GLU A 201 67.59 -74.10 -36.92
CA GLU A 201 67.84 -73.19 -35.81
C GLU A 201 67.27 -71.79 -36.10
N ILE A 202 67.42 -71.32 -37.35
CA ILE A 202 66.86 -70.04 -37.83
C ILE A 202 65.33 -70.06 -37.79
N ILE A 203 64.70 -71.13 -38.29
CA ILE A 203 63.24 -71.32 -38.24
C ILE A 203 62.77 -71.29 -36.79
N SER A 204 63.45 -71.98 -35.87
CA SER A 204 63.08 -71.96 -34.44
C SER A 204 63.18 -70.56 -33.82
N THR A 205 64.21 -69.78 -34.15
CA THR A 205 64.32 -68.39 -33.66
C THR A 205 63.21 -67.49 -34.20
N LEU A 206 62.87 -67.61 -35.50
CA LEU A 206 61.80 -66.83 -36.12
C LEU A 206 60.41 -67.25 -35.62
N GLU A 207 60.20 -68.54 -35.30
CA GLU A 207 58.98 -69.03 -34.64
C GLU A 207 58.81 -68.44 -33.23
N LYS A 208 59.89 -68.43 -32.42
CA LYS A 208 59.86 -67.80 -31.09
C LYS A 208 59.58 -66.31 -31.19
N LEU A 209 60.23 -65.62 -32.13
CA LEU A 209 60.03 -64.19 -32.33
C LEU A 209 58.62 -63.89 -32.82
N HIS A 210 58.06 -64.72 -33.70
CA HIS A 210 56.66 -64.64 -34.14
C HIS A 210 55.70 -64.80 -32.96
N GLN A 211 55.96 -65.77 -32.07
CA GLN A 211 55.18 -65.97 -30.86
C GLN A 211 55.28 -64.77 -29.92
N ASP A 212 56.48 -64.27 -29.65
CA ASP A 212 56.71 -63.11 -28.79
C ASP A 212 56.00 -61.85 -29.34
N PHE A 213 56.07 -61.60 -30.66
CA PHE A 213 55.33 -60.52 -31.31
C PHE A 213 53.81 -60.71 -31.25
N SER A 214 53.33 -61.95 -31.45
CA SER A 214 51.90 -62.27 -31.36
C SER A 214 51.37 -62.04 -29.94
N THR A 215 52.14 -62.44 -28.92
CA THR A 215 51.84 -62.15 -27.52
C THR A 215 51.87 -60.65 -27.23
N LYS A 216 52.91 -59.94 -27.69
CA LYS A 216 53.01 -58.48 -27.50
C LYS A 216 51.84 -57.75 -28.16
N LYS A 217 51.45 -58.15 -29.38
CA LYS A 217 50.28 -57.61 -30.09
C LYS A 217 48.99 -57.82 -29.30
N SER A 218 48.76 -59.03 -28.80
CA SER A 218 47.58 -59.35 -27.98
C SER A 218 47.56 -58.55 -26.68
N ASN A 219 48.71 -58.39 -26.02
CA ASN A 219 48.83 -57.60 -24.80
C ASN A 219 48.59 -56.10 -25.09
N THR A 220 49.17 -55.55 -26.16
CA THR A 220 48.95 -54.16 -26.59
C THR A 220 47.48 -53.91 -26.94
N GLN A 221 46.81 -54.86 -27.58
CA GLN A 221 45.36 -54.76 -27.80
C GLN A 221 44.58 -54.70 -26.48
N ALA A 222 44.88 -55.61 -25.55
CA ALA A 222 44.23 -55.63 -24.24
C ALA A 222 44.50 -54.34 -23.42
N GLU A 223 45.73 -53.83 -23.47
CA GLU A 223 46.13 -52.55 -22.86
C GLU A 223 45.37 -51.37 -23.49
N SER A 224 45.25 -51.34 -24.82
CA SER A 224 44.48 -50.33 -25.54
C SER A 224 43.00 -50.36 -25.18
N ASP A 225 42.38 -51.54 -25.12
CA ASP A 225 40.96 -51.67 -24.74
C ASP A 225 40.71 -51.25 -23.28
N ALA A 226 41.64 -51.58 -22.39
CA ALA A 226 41.60 -51.11 -21.01
C ALA A 226 41.77 -49.59 -20.90
N ALA A 227 42.74 -49.01 -21.64
CA ALA A 227 42.98 -47.57 -21.69
C ALA A 227 41.77 -46.82 -22.25
N LYS A 228 41.15 -47.32 -23.33
CA LYS A 228 39.92 -46.77 -23.91
C LYS A 228 38.78 -46.77 -22.90
N THR A 229 38.60 -47.86 -22.17
CA THR A 229 37.56 -47.97 -21.13
C THR A 229 37.81 -46.96 -20.01
N LYS A 230 39.05 -46.82 -19.56
CA LYS A 230 39.44 -45.82 -18.54
C LYS A 230 39.19 -44.39 -19.03
N CYS A 231 39.57 -44.09 -20.27
CA CYS A 231 39.34 -42.80 -20.92
C CYS A 231 37.85 -42.46 -21.03
N GLN A 232 37.02 -43.41 -21.44
CA GLN A 232 35.56 -43.23 -21.48
C GLN A 232 34.99 -42.98 -20.08
N GLY A 233 35.45 -43.72 -19.08
CA GLY A 233 35.05 -43.53 -17.68
C GLY A 233 35.41 -42.14 -17.14
N LEU A 234 36.63 -41.66 -17.38
CA LEU A 234 37.06 -40.33 -16.95
C LEU A 234 36.28 -39.21 -17.63
N LYS A 235 36.12 -39.29 -18.97
CA LYS A 235 35.31 -38.31 -19.72
C LYS A 235 33.88 -38.27 -19.20
N LYS A 236 33.26 -39.44 -19.02
CA LYS A 236 31.90 -39.54 -18.48
C LYS A 236 31.82 -38.92 -17.09
N SER A 237 32.74 -39.27 -16.18
CA SER A 237 32.73 -38.72 -14.82
C SER A 237 32.87 -37.18 -14.80
N LEU A 238 33.67 -36.60 -15.70
CA LEU A 238 33.80 -35.15 -15.81
C LEU A 238 32.54 -34.52 -16.40
N THR A 239 31.96 -35.11 -17.44
CA THR A 239 30.68 -34.66 -18.01
C THR A 239 29.56 -34.72 -16.98
N ASP A 240 29.43 -35.81 -16.23
CA ASP A 240 28.42 -35.96 -15.18
C ASP A 240 28.57 -34.86 -14.10
N LYS A 241 29.81 -34.56 -13.65
CA LYS A 241 30.09 -33.45 -12.72
C LYS A 241 29.71 -32.08 -13.29
N MET A 242 29.96 -31.85 -14.58
CA MET A 242 29.57 -30.59 -15.24
C MET A 242 28.06 -30.45 -15.29
N GLU A 243 27.32 -31.51 -15.63
CA GLU A 243 25.85 -31.52 -15.66
C GLU A 243 25.26 -31.26 -14.26
N GLU A 244 25.80 -31.90 -13.22
CA GLU A 244 25.41 -31.65 -11.83
C GLU A 244 25.66 -30.18 -11.42
N ASN A 245 26.83 -29.64 -11.79
CA ASN A 245 27.16 -28.24 -11.50
C ASN A 245 26.27 -27.26 -12.27
N ASP A 246 25.95 -27.54 -13.54
CA ASP A 246 25.03 -26.76 -14.36
C ASP A 246 23.62 -26.73 -13.75
N ALA A 247 23.13 -27.87 -13.25
CA ALA A 247 21.85 -27.95 -12.55
C ALA A 247 21.85 -27.10 -11.26
N ALA A 248 22.93 -27.15 -10.49
CA ALA A 248 23.09 -26.31 -9.29
C ALA A 248 23.11 -24.81 -9.65
N MET A 249 23.85 -24.41 -10.69
CA MET A 249 23.85 -23.03 -11.18
C MET A 249 22.47 -22.57 -11.65
N GLY A 250 21.70 -23.44 -12.32
CA GLY A 250 20.32 -23.17 -12.72
C GLY A 250 19.40 -22.90 -11.53
N THR A 251 19.55 -23.66 -10.45
CA THR A 251 18.82 -23.46 -9.20
C THR A 251 19.18 -22.12 -8.55
N LEU A 252 20.48 -21.80 -8.46
CA LEU A 252 20.96 -20.51 -7.94
C LEU A 252 20.42 -19.32 -8.72
N ARG A 253 20.41 -19.38 -10.06
CA ARG A 253 19.84 -18.32 -10.91
C ARG A 253 18.36 -18.09 -10.61
N THR A 254 17.59 -19.18 -10.47
CA THR A 254 16.16 -19.12 -10.12
C THR A 254 15.94 -18.48 -8.74
N ASP A 255 16.73 -18.87 -7.74
CA ASP A 255 16.66 -18.29 -6.39
C ASP A 255 17.01 -16.80 -6.39
N ILE A 256 18.05 -16.39 -7.13
CA ILE A 256 18.46 -14.99 -7.27
C ILE A 256 17.31 -14.16 -7.87
N ASP A 257 16.65 -14.66 -8.91
CA ASP A 257 15.54 -13.95 -9.55
C ASP A 257 14.30 -13.89 -8.65
N SER A 258 14.01 -14.95 -7.89
CA SER A 258 12.96 -14.96 -6.88
C SER A 258 13.22 -13.89 -5.79
N LEU A 259 14.46 -13.81 -5.28
CA LEU A 259 14.86 -12.80 -4.31
C LEU A 259 14.79 -11.38 -4.88
N ARG A 260 15.17 -11.17 -6.15
CA ARG A 260 14.99 -9.88 -6.84
C ARG A 260 13.52 -9.47 -6.89
N GLY A 261 12.63 -10.41 -7.22
CA GLY A 261 11.19 -10.18 -7.23
C GLY A 261 10.65 -9.80 -5.85
N ARG A 262 11.07 -10.51 -4.80
CA ARG A 262 10.70 -10.20 -3.41
C ARG A 262 11.17 -8.81 -2.99
N ILE A 263 12.44 -8.48 -3.24
CA ILE A 263 12.99 -7.15 -2.93
C ILE A 263 12.19 -6.04 -3.63
N ALA A 264 11.83 -6.24 -4.90
CA ALA A 264 11.03 -5.25 -5.64
C ALA A 264 9.62 -5.09 -5.05
N SER A 265 8.96 -6.21 -4.72
CA SER A 265 7.64 -6.22 -4.08
C SER A 265 7.68 -5.53 -2.71
N ASP A 266 8.63 -5.89 -1.85
CA ASP A 266 8.73 -5.34 -0.50
C ASP A 266 9.08 -3.85 -0.54
N ARG A 267 9.87 -3.39 -1.52
CA ARG A 267 10.14 -1.96 -1.74
C ARG A 267 8.89 -1.18 -2.14
N GLN A 268 8.04 -1.74 -3.00
CA GLN A 268 6.77 -1.10 -3.35
C GLN A 268 5.87 -0.97 -2.12
N LEU A 269 5.72 -2.05 -1.36
CA LEU A 269 4.93 -2.06 -0.12
C LEU A 269 5.49 -1.09 0.92
N LEU A 270 6.82 -0.93 0.99
CA LEU A 270 7.46 0.01 1.90
C LEU A 270 7.07 1.46 1.56
N VAL A 271 7.15 1.84 0.28
CA VAL A 271 6.76 3.17 -0.18
C VAL A 271 5.27 3.45 0.08
N ASP A 272 4.41 2.45 -0.17
CA ASP A 272 2.98 2.57 0.09
C ASP A 272 2.70 2.75 1.60
N ALA A 273 3.37 1.97 2.46
CA ALA A 273 3.26 2.07 3.91
C ALA A 273 3.75 3.42 4.45
N GLU A 274 4.88 3.92 3.94
CA GLU A 274 5.40 5.25 4.29
C GLU A 274 4.42 6.38 3.91
N SER A 275 3.77 6.26 2.74
CA SER A 275 2.75 7.23 2.31
C SER A 275 1.55 7.23 3.27
N VAL A 276 1.01 6.06 3.60
CA VAL A 276 -0.14 5.94 4.51
C VAL A 276 0.22 6.44 5.92
N LEU A 277 1.41 6.10 6.42
CA LEU A 277 1.88 6.57 7.72
C LEU A 277 1.93 8.09 7.78
N LYS A 278 2.46 8.73 6.73
CA LYS A 278 2.54 10.19 6.64
C LYS A 278 1.16 10.83 6.62
N ASP A 279 0.24 10.29 5.84
CA ASP A 279 -1.14 10.79 5.76
C ASP A 279 -1.85 10.67 7.11
N ASP A 280 -1.68 9.55 7.82
CA ASP A 280 -2.25 9.35 9.15
C ASP A 280 -1.64 10.28 10.20
N GLN A 281 -0.34 10.54 10.15
CA GLN A 281 0.33 11.51 11.03
C GLN A 281 -0.18 12.94 10.79
N LEU A 282 -0.37 13.34 9.53
CA LEU A 282 -0.94 14.65 9.18
C LEU A 282 -2.39 14.77 9.63
N TYR A 283 -3.19 13.72 9.42
CA TYR A 283 -4.57 13.67 9.87
C TYR A 283 -4.67 13.75 11.39
N MET A 284 -3.81 13.04 12.12
CA MET A 284 -3.78 13.11 13.58
C MET A 284 -3.49 14.52 14.07
N LYS A 285 -2.54 15.22 13.44
CA LYS A 285 -2.25 16.61 13.78
C LYS A 285 -3.48 17.52 13.59
N ASP A 286 -4.11 17.48 12.42
CA ASP A 286 -5.30 18.30 12.12
C ASP A 286 -6.49 17.93 13.03
N LEU A 287 -6.68 16.64 13.32
CA LEU A 287 -7.71 16.17 14.24
C LEU A 287 -7.48 16.72 15.65
N THR A 288 -6.26 16.66 16.17
CA THR A 288 -5.92 17.19 17.50
C THR A 288 -6.24 18.69 17.57
N GLU A 289 -5.80 19.48 16.60
CA GLU A 289 -6.06 20.93 16.56
C GLU A 289 -7.57 21.23 16.58
N ARG A 290 -8.38 20.51 15.79
CA ARG A 290 -9.84 20.69 15.74
C ARG A 290 -10.53 20.26 17.03
N CYS A 291 -10.12 19.14 17.61
CA CYS A 291 -10.70 18.62 18.84
C CYS A 291 -10.43 19.57 20.02
N GLU A 292 -9.19 20.09 20.13
CA GLU A 292 -8.82 21.07 21.14
C GLU A 292 -9.57 22.40 20.95
N ALA A 293 -9.60 22.95 19.74
CA ALA A 293 -10.30 24.20 19.47
C ALA A 293 -11.78 24.11 19.83
N ARG A 294 -12.47 23.02 19.43
CA ARG A 294 -13.89 22.83 19.73
C ARG A 294 -14.15 22.55 21.21
N ALA A 295 -13.21 21.89 21.92
CA ALA A 295 -13.32 21.72 23.36
C ALA A 295 -13.26 23.06 24.10
N VAL A 296 -12.32 23.93 23.71
CA VAL A 296 -12.21 25.29 24.28
C VAL A 296 -13.47 26.11 24.01
N GLU A 297 -14.01 26.06 22.78
CA GLU A 297 -15.25 26.75 22.45
C GLU A 297 -16.44 26.23 23.26
N TRP A 298 -16.56 24.90 23.41
CA TRP A 298 -17.60 24.27 24.22
C TRP A 298 -17.54 24.75 25.67
N ASP A 299 -16.35 24.72 26.30
CA ASP A 299 -16.17 25.16 27.69
C ASP A 299 -16.55 26.63 27.88
N GLN A 300 -16.18 27.49 26.92
CA GLN A 300 -16.55 28.91 26.93
C GLN A 300 -18.07 29.11 26.82
N ARG A 301 -18.72 28.42 25.87
CA ARG A 301 -20.17 28.52 25.65
C ARG A 301 -20.96 27.93 26.81
N ALA A 302 -20.55 26.77 27.32
CA ALA A 302 -21.18 26.12 28.48
C ALA A 302 -21.12 27.02 29.72
N LYS A 303 -19.97 27.66 29.97
CA LYS A 303 -19.83 28.64 31.07
C LYS A 303 -20.74 29.85 30.87
N ALA A 304 -20.71 30.46 29.67
CA ALA A 304 -21.55 31.63 29.37
C ALA A 304 -23.05 31.32 29.54
N ARG A 305 -23.51 30.14 29.11
CA ARG A 305 -24.91 29.72 29.34
C ARG A 305 -25.22 29.45 30.79
N ALA A 306 -24.31 28.85 31.56
CA ALA A 306 -24.52 28.65 32.99
C ALA A 306 -24.67 30.00 33.72
N ASP A 307 -23.86 30.99 33.35
CA ASP A 307 -23.96 32.36 33.88
C ASP A 307 -25.29 33.03 33.44
N GLU A 308 -25.75 32.81 32.20
CA GLU A 308 -27.05 33.30 31.71
C GLU A 308 -28.24 32.68 32.45
N ILE A 309 -28.27 31.35 32.60
CA ILE A 309 -29.32 30.64 33.35
C ILE A 309 -29.39 31.14 34.79
N LYS A 310 -28.22 31.37 35.42
CA LYS A 310 -28.14 31.93 36.77
C LYS A 310 -28.70 33.35 36.83
N ALA A 311 -28.33 34.22 35.88
CA ALA A 311 -28.83 35.59 35.82
C ALA A 311 -30.36 35.63 35.59
N LEU A 312 -30.89 34.77 34.73
CA LEU A 312 -32.34 34.63 34.49
C LEU A 312 -33.06 34.12 35.75
N ALA A 313 -32.48 33.14 36.45
CA ALA A 313 -33.02 32.64 37.71
C ALA A 313 -33.09 33.73 38.79
N GLU A 314 -32.01 34.51 38.95
CA GLU A 314 -31.96 35.63 39.90
C GLU A 314 -32.98 36.72 39.53
N ALA A 315 -33.13 37.05 38.24
CA ALA A 315 -34.13 38.00 37.76
C ALA A 315 -35.56 37.53 38.04
N LEU A 316 -35.86 36.25 37.77
CA LEU A 316 -37.16 35.64 38.07
C LEU A 316 -37.47 35.65 39.57
N ALA A 317 -36.48 35.34 40.42
CA ALA A 317 -36.63 35.39 41.87
C ALA A 317 -36.97 36.80 42.36
N ILE A 318 -36.29 37.84 41.86
CA ILE A 318 -36.61 39.24 42.21
C ILE A 318 -38.04 39.61 41.80
N LEU A 319 -38.48 39.18 40.61
CA LEU A 319 -39.82 39.51 40.11
C LEU A 319 -40.95 38.78 40.86
N ARG A 320 -40.75 37.50 41.21
CA ARG A 320 -41.74 36.63 41.86
C ARG A 320 -41.76 36.78 43.39
N ASP A 321 -40.59 36.78 44.01
CA ASP A 321 -40.43 36.61 45.47
C ASP A 321 -40.03 37.91 46.18
N GLY A 322 -39.58 38.93 45.44
CA GLY A 322 -39.09 40.19 46.00
C GLY A 322 -37.71 40.07 46.66
N ARG A 323 -37.21 41.16 47.26
CA ARG A 323 -36.01 41.12 48.13
C ARG A 323 -36.44 41.15 49.59
N GLN A 324 -35.64 40.55 50.47
CA GLN A 324 -35.92 40.49 51.91
C GLN A 324 -36.43 41.83 52.47
N GLY A 325 -37.70 41.85 52.89
CA GLY A 325 -38.37 43.01 53.49
C GLY A 325 -39.22 43.86 52.53
N GLU A 326 -39.23 43.56 51.23
CA GLU A 326 -39.99 44.30 50.19
C GLU A 326 -40.97 43.37 49.46
N LYS A 327 -42.12 43.91 49.05
CA LYS A 327 -43.11 43.20 48.22
C LYS A 327 -42.50 42.89 46.85
N SER A 328 -42.87 41.76 46.25
CA SER A 328 -42.39 41.41 44.90
C SER A 328 -42.91 42.39 43.85
N VAL A 329 -42.22 42.49 42.70
CA VAL A 329 -42.67 43.34 41.60
C VAL A 329 -44.03 42.88 41.10
N GLN A 330 -44.30 41.57 41.11
CA GLN A 330 -45.60 41.00 40.83
C GLN A 330 -46.67 41.47 41.84
N GLU A 331 -46.40 41.37 43.15
CA GLU A 331 -47.32 41.84 44.20
C GLU A 331 -47.62 43.34 44.11
N LEU A 332 -46.59 44.14 43.77
CA LEU A 332 -46.73 45.59 43.57
C LEU A 332 -47.58 45.92 42.34
N ASP A 333 -47.37 45.21 41.23
CA ASP A 333 -48.13 45.40 40.00
C ASP A 333 -49.59 44.95 40.14
N GLU A 334 -49.85 43.81 40.78
CA GLU A 334 -51.21 43.38 41.13
C GLU A 334 -51.92 44.42 42.01
N ALA A 335 -51.23 44.98 43.02
CA ALA A 335 -51.80 46.02 43.88
C ALA A 335 -52.15 47.30 43.10
N VAL A 336 -51.31 47.72 42.15
CA VAL A 336 -51.55 48.90 41.30
C VAL A 336 -52.67 48.63 40.29
N ASN A 337 -52.67 47.48 39.63
CA ASN A 337 -53.68 47.11 38.63
C ASN A 337 -55.06 46.91 39.26
N ASN A 338 -55.13 46.36 40.48
CA ASN A 338 -56.38 46.28 41.23
C ASN A 338 -56.91 47.68 41.60
N ARG A 339 -56.02 48.62 41.95
CA ARG A 339 -56.38 50.02 42.24
C ARG A 339 -56.89 50.77 41.00
N THR A 340 -56.29 50.57 39.83
CA THR A 340 -56.71 51.23 38.58
C THR A 340 -58.05 50.67 38.06
N VAL A 341 -58.28 49.36 38.20
CA VAL A 341 -59.57 48.72 37.87
C VAL A 341 -60.70 49.24 38.78
N LEU A 342 -60.44 49.40 40.08
CA LEU A 342 -61.39 49.99 41.02
C LEU A 342 -61.73 51.45 40.67
N LEU A 343 -60.75 52.24 40.22
CA LEU A 343 -60.97 53.61 39.74
C LEU A 343 -61.81 53.65 38.44
N GLN A 344 -61.62 52.72 37.51
CA GLN A 344 -62.42 52.62 36.28
C GLN A 344 -63.86 52.13 36.53
N LEU A 345 -64.06 51.23 37.49
CA LEU A 345 -65.40 50.79 37.93
C LEU A 345 -66.12 51.89 38.72
N GLY A 346 -65.41 52.65 39.55
CA GLY A 346 -65.91 53.84 40.24
C GLY A 346 -66.35 54.96 39.28
N ALA A 347 -65.63 55.14 38.16
CA ALA A 347 -66.02 56.08 37.11
C ALA A 347 -67.26 55.62 36.30
N ARG A 348 -67.54 54.31 36.22
CA ARG A 348 -68.79 53.79 35.62
C ARG A 348 -69.99 53.86 36.58
N GLY A 349 -69.76 53.86 37.90
CA GLY A 349 -70.81 54.01 38.90
C GLY A 349 -71.44 55.40 38.99
N THR A 350 -70.75 56.44 38.52
CA THR A 350 -71.20 57.85 38.61
C THR A 350 -71.99 58.33 37.39
N HIS A 351 -72.10 57.54 36.32
CA HIS A 351 -72.88 57.89 35.13
C HIS A 351 -74.35 57.40 35.11
N ARG A 352 -74.87 56.85 36.23
CA ARG A 352 -76.31 56.49 36.35
C ARG A 352 -77.13 57.50 37.17
N ALA A 353 -76.67 58.74 37.27
CA ALA A 353 -77.43 59.86 37.85
C ALA A 353 -77.29 61.14 36.99
N ALA A 354 -77.57 61.03 35.69
CA ALA A 354 -77.89 62.18 34.82
C ALA A 354 -78.63 61.69 33.56
N ALA A 355 -79.79 61.06 33.73
CA ALA A 355 -80.72 60.83 32.63
C ALA A 355 -81.46 62.15 32.35
N GLY A 356 -80.87 62.99 31.49
CA GLY A 356 -81.46 64.30 31.16
C GLY A 356 -80.66 65.14 30.17
N ALA A 357 -79.98 64.53 29.19
CA ALA A 357 -79.48 65.24 28.01
C ALA A 357 -79.31 64.24 26.86
N GLN A 358 -80.05 64.43 25.77
CA GLN A 358 -79.98 63.54 24.61
C GLN A 358 -78.81 63.96 23.69
N PRO A 359 -78.19 63.03 22.93
CA PRO A 359 -76.94 63.25 22.20
C PRO A 359 -77.02 64.28 21.06
N TRP A 360 -78.20 64.82 20.75
CA TRP A 360 -78.44 65.74 19.63
C TRP A 360 -78.36 67.23 19.99
N ASP A 361 -78.10 67.57 21.25
CA ASP A 361 -78.03 68.95 21.73
C ASP A 361 -76.67 69.62 21.44
N ALA A 362 -75.58 68.86 21.54
CA ALA A 362 -74.23 69.35 21.21
C ALA A 362 -74.08 69.66 19.71
N GLU A 363 -74.71 68.86 18.84
CA GLU A 363 -74.64 69.06 17.39
C GLU A 363 -75.49 70.25 16.90
N ARG A 364 -76.60 70.56 17.58
CA ARG A 364 -77.39 71.78 17.33
C ARG A 364 -76.72 73.05 17.84
N ALA A 365 -75.95 72.96 18.92
CA ALA A 365 -75.14 74.08 19.41
C ALA A 365 -73.98 74.40 18.44
N ALA A 366 -73.27 73.38 17.95
CA ALA A 366 -72.21 73.55 16.96
C ALA A 366 -72.71 74.13 15.63
N ARG A 367 -73.86 73.66 15.11
CA ARG A 367 -74.44 74.19 13.86
C ARG A 367 -74.96 75.64 13.98
N ARG A 368 -75.34 76.11 15.17
CA ARG A 368 -75.70 77.52 15.40
C ARG A 368 -74.48 78.43 15.44
N ALA A 369 -73.41 78.01 16.13
CA ALA A 369 -72.15 78.75 16.18
C ALA A 369 -71.52 78.93 14.78
N VAL A 370 -71.59 77.90 13.91
CA VAL A 370 -71.08 78.01 12.53
C VAL A 370 -71.92 78.99 11.68
N ARG A 371 -73.25 79.00 11.81
CA ARG A 371 -74.11 79.95 11.07
C ARG A 371 -73.93 81.40 11.53
N GLU A 372 -73.67 81.63 12.82
CA GLU A 372 -73.37 82.97 13.34
C GLU A 372 -71.98 83.46 12.88
N ALA A 373 -70.99 82.58 12.79
CA ALA A 373 -69.67 82.91 12.27
C ALA A 373 -69.68 83.21 10.75
N GLU A 374 -70.45 82.46 9.95
CA GLU A 374 -70.61 82.72 8.51
C GLU A 374 -71.36 84.03 8.23
N ALA A 375 -72.35 84.38 9.05
CA ALA A 375 -73.06 85.66 8.95
C ALA A 375 -72.17 86.89 9.29
N GLN A 376 -71.22 86.74 10.20
CA GLN A 376 -70.26 87.79 10.56
C GLN A 376 -69.14 87.95 9.51
N HIS A 377 -68.68 86.87 8.88
CA HIS A 377 -67.66 86.91 7.83
C HIS A 377 -68.18 87.46 6.48
N ALA A 378 -69.46 87.27 6.17
CA ALA A 378 -70.11 87.85 4.98
C ALA A 378 -70.33 89.37 5.08
N ALA A 379 -70.34 89.94 6.29
CA ALA A 379 -70.51 91.38 6.51
C ALA A 379 -69.20 92.20 6.45
N GLN A 380 -68.02 91.56 6.50
CA GLN A 380 -66.71 92.25 6.60
C GLN A 380 -65.80 92.14 5.36
N SER A 381 -66.16 91.35 4.33
CA SER A 381 -65.31 91.08 3.16
C SER A 381 -65.76 91.74 1.85
N GLY A 382 -66.55 92.81 1.93
CA GLY A 382 -66.84 93.71 0.80
C GLY A 382 -65.84 94.88 0.73
N GLY A 383 -64.59 94.62 0.33
CA GLY A 383 -63.61 95.71 0.15
C GLY A 383 -62.20 95.29 -0.28
N ALA A 384 -61.91 95.48 -1.57
CA ALA A 384 -60.59 95.71 -2.20
C ALA A 384 -59.43 94.73 -1.93
N ARG A 385 -59.11 93.84 -2.88
CA ARG A 385 -58.09 94.00 -3.96
C ARG A 385 -56.62 94.23 -3.51
N SER A 386 -55.83 93.19 -3.79
CA SER A 386 -54.57 93.21 -4.55
C SER A 386 -53.23 93.45 -3.83
N ARG A 387 -52.22 92.75 -4.39
CA ARG A 387 -50.76 92.84 -4.18
C ARG A 387 -50.29 92.22 -2.86
N GLY A 388 -49.31 91.34 -2.81
CA GLY A 388 -48.29 90.95 -3.79
C GLY A 388 -47.00 90.68 -3.03
N LEU A 389 -46.37 89.56 -3.37
CA LEU A 389 -44.92 89.33 -3.39
C LEU A 389 -44.09 89.32 -2.08
N ARG A 390 -43.29 88.24 -2.05
CA ARG A 390 -41.87 88.13 -1.66
C ARG A 390 -41.49 87.73 -0.23
N GLY A 391 -40.78 86.59 -0.21
CA GLY A 391 -39.57 86.35 0.57
C GLY A 391 -39.81 85.76 1.96
N GLY A 392 -39.20 84.66 2.37
CA GLY A 392 -38.15 83.82 1.80
C GLY A 392 -37.51 83.01 2.92
N ARG A 393 -36.74 81.98 2.53
CA ARG A 393 -35.71 81.26 3.32
C ARG A 393 -36.24 80.45 4.52
N GLN A 394 -35.73 79.27 4.88
CA GLN A 394 -34.58 78.44 4.50
C GLN A 394 -34.90 77.02 5.07
N ALA A 395 -34.62 75.94 4.32
CA ALA A 395 -33.53 74.97 4.59
C ALA A 395 -33.62 74.30 5.99
N SER A 396 -33.56 72.99 6.19
CA SER A 396 -32.89 71.90 5.46
C SER A 396 -33.44 70.55 5.97
N ALA A 397 -33.60 69.60 5.04
CA ALA A 397 -32.92 68.29 4.96
C ALA A 397 -33.40 67.20 5.95
N VAL A 398 -34.15 66.20 5.49
CA VAL A 398 -33.77 64.96 4.75
C VAL A 398 -33.70 63.79 5.73
N LEU A 399 -34.52 62.76 5.50
CA LEU A 399 -34.07 61.37 5.34
C LEU A 399 -35.29 60.45 5.12
N ALA A 400 -35.34 59.87 3.94
CA ALA A 400 -36.04 58.62 3.62
C ALA A 400 -35.09 57.79 2.75
N PRO A 401 -35.14 56.45 2.84
CA PRO A 401 -34.74 55.64 1.71
C PRO A 401 -35.85 54.66 1.29
N SER A 402 -35.98 54.52 -0.03
CA SER A 402 -36.83 53.58 -0.75
C SER A 402 -35.93 52.66 -1.58
N THR A 403 -36.12 51.37 -1.35
CA THR A 403 -36.16 50.23 -2.29
C THR A 403 -35.31 50.20 -3.57
N ALA A 404 -34.59 49.06 -3.68
CA ALA A 404 -34.57 48.10 -4.79
C ALA A 404 -33.85 48.40 -6.12
N GLY A 405 -32.93 47.49 -6.47
CA GLY A 405 -33.12 46.62 -7.64
C GLY A 405 -32.15 46.74 -8.82
N ALA A 406 -31.73 45.55 -9.29
CA ALA A 406 -31.16 45.20 -10.62
C ALA A 406 -29.70 45.65 -10.89
N ALA A 407 -28.87 44.98 -11.69
CA ALA A 407 -28.79 43.68 -12.36
C ALA A 407 -27.39 43.64 -13.04
N GLY A 408 -26.82 42.48 -13.36
CA GLY A 408 -25.64 42.43 -14.25
C GLY A 408 -24.85 41.12 -14.21
N SER A 409 -24.89 40.41 -15.32
CA SER A 409 -24.37 39.08 -15.63
C SER A 409 -22.92 39.06 -16.16
N PHE A 410 -22.29 37.86 -16.12
CA PHE A 410 -21.70 37.10 -17.26
C PHE A 410 -20.20 36.68 -17.15
N VAL A 411 -19.98 35.34 -17.28
CA VAL A 411 -18.84 34.60 -17.91
C VAL A 411 -17.44 34.71 -17.27
N GLU A 412 -16.51 33.75 -17.32
CA GLU A 412 -16.33 32.31 -17.58
C GLU A 412 -14.80 32.10 -17.41
N GLN A 413 -14.30 31.06 -16.73
CA GLN A 413 -13.15 30.25 -17.16
C GLN A 413 -12.59 29.32 -16.06
N ARG A 414 -11.83 28.36 -16.58
CA ARG A 414 -11.50 27.01 -16.14
C ARG A 414 -9.99 26.93 -15.85
N ALA A 415 -9.62 26.01 -14.97
CA ALA A 415 -8.35 25.24 -14.93
C ALA A 415 -7.09 25.81 -14.24
N ALA A 416 -6.38 24.84 -13.63
CA ALA A 416 -4.97 24.78 -13.20
C ALA A 416 -4.61 25.27 -11.78
N MET A 417 -4.73 24.39 -10.78
CA MET A 417 -3.60 23.63 -10.19
C MET A 417 -4.12 22.56 -9.23
#